data_AF-A0A7C5JIN9-F1
#
_entry.id   AF-A0A7C5JIN9-F1
#
_cell.length_a   1.000
_cell.length_b   1.000
_cell.length_c   1.000
_cell.angle_alpha   90.00
_cell.angle_beta   90.00
_cell.angle_gamma   90.00
#
_symmetry.space_group_name_H-M   'P 1'
#
loop_
_entity.id
_entity.type
_entity.pdbx_description
1 polymer ?
#
loop_
_entity_poly.entity_id
_entity_poly.type
_entity_poly.pdbx_seq_one_letter_code
_entity_poly.pdbx_strand_id
1 'polypeptide(L)'
;MKKINSVLISVYHKSNLENLILLFKSHNTTVYSTGGTWKFLKDNGLDPIKVEDVTGYPSILDGRVKTLHPGVFGGILARREESHLEQMKELDLPLIDMVIVDLYPFEETVEKTKDESEIIEKIDIGGISLIRAAAKNFKDVVIVPSQNYYSTAYEILASQEMQTSIEQRKRFAQYAFATSMHYDTAIYKYFANEDFPVITKNIQNPVHLRYGENPHQKGTFFGDLADVFDKLNGKELSYNNLVDIDAAMNVMAEFQDDNPTFAILKHTNTCGIATRNNISDAWDKALEGDPVSAFGGVLIANSKIDLQTAEKIDKIFYEVLIAPGFDDDALELLKKKKKRIILKIKEYPQQEIIFKKTLNGLISQDADTVTETGSDLKTVTKISPSENEIEDLLFANKVVKHLKSNAIAFVKDKQLLGMG
;
A
#
# COMPACT_ATOMS: atom_id res chain seq x y z
N MET A 1 29.51 -16.60 -0.99
CA MET A 1 28.29 -17.40 -1.29
C MET A 1 28.17 -18.53 -0.28
N LYS A 2 26.96 -19.00 0.05
CA LYS A 2 26.75 -20.21 0.86
C LYS A 2 25.74 -21.13 0.18
N LYS A 3 26.04 -22.42 0.13
CA LYS A 3 25.18 -23.45 -0.46
C LYS A 3 24.13 -23.90 0.56
N ILE A 4 22.93 -24.19 0.07
CA ILE A 4 21.83 -24.76 0.86
C ILE A 4 21.89 -26.27 0.76
N ASN A 5 22.29 -26.93 1.85
CA ASN A 5 22.34 -28.40 1.92
C ASN A 5 21.16 -28.97 2.70
N SER A 6 20.58 -28.17 3.59
CA SER A 6 19.42 -28.54 4.40
C SER A 6 18.37 -27.45 4.46
N VAL A 7 17.10 -27.85 4.44
CA VAL A 7 15.95 -26.95 4.55
C VAL A 7 14.94 -27.47 5.55
N LEU A 8 14.42 -26.59 6.41
CA LEU A 8 13.24 -26.86 7.23
C LEU A 8 12.01 -26.22 6.58
N ILE A 9 10.98 -27.02 6.30
CA ILE A 9 9.73 -26.55 5.67
C ILE A 9 8.56 -26.81 6.62
N SER A 10 7.91 -25.74 7.07
CA SER A 10 6.73 -25.79 7.96
C SER A 10 5.71 -24.75 7.51
N VAL A 11 4.83 -25.12 6.58
CA VAL A 11 3.97 -24.16 5.86
C VAL A 11 2.50 -24.51 5.99
N TYR A 12 1.68 -23.49 6.27
CA TYR A 12 0.23 -23.61 6.20
C TYR A 12 -0.23 -23.71 4.74
N HIS A 13 0.12 -22.71 3.93
CA HIS A 13 -0.16 -22.66 2.50
C HIS A 13 0.83 -23.52 1.71
N LYS A 14 0.33 -24.32 0.76
CA LYS A 14 1.14 -25.28 -0.02
C LYS A 14 1.21 -24.93 -1.50
N SER A 15 0.45 -23.93 -1.93
CA SER A 15 0.40 -23.46 -3.30
C SER A 15 1.76 -22.92 -3.76
N ASN A 16 2.16 -23.24 -4.98
CA ASN A 16 3.39 -22.76 -5.64
C ASN A 16 4.70 -23.23 -4.99
N LEU A 17 4.65 -24.23 -4.11
CA LEU A 17 5.85 -24.82 -3.49
C LEU A 17 6.52 -25.88 -4.39
N GLU A 18 5.83 -26.33 -5.43
CA GLU A 18 6.22 -27.44 -6.31
C GLU A 18 7.58 -27.20 -7.00
N ASN A 19 7.83 -25.97 -7.45
CA ASN A 19 9.10 -25.62 -8.11
C ASN A 19 10.29 -25.71 -7.14
N LEU A 20 10.10 -25.29 -5.89
CA LEU A 20 11.13 -25.44 -4.85
C LEU A 20 11.34 -26.91 -4.47
N ILE A 21 10.26 -27.70 -4.38
CA ILE A 21 10.32 -29.14 -4.13
C ILE A 21 11.17 -29.86 -5.19
N LEU A 22 10.92 -29.59 -6.47
CA LEU A 22 11.68 -30.15 -7.57
C LEU A 22 13.15 -29.75 -7.50
N LEU A 23 13.42 -28.49 -7.18
CA LEU A 23 14.79 -27.97 -7.05
C LEU A 23 15.56 -28.64 -5.91
N PHE A 24 14.93 -28.84 -4.74
CA PHE A 24 15.53 -29.55 -3.60
C PHE A 24 15.81 -31.01 -3.95
N LYS A 25 14.89 -31.66 -4.67
CA LYS A 25 15.05 -33.03 -5.13
C LYS A 25 16.23 -33.17 -6.10
N SER A 26 16.36 -32.27 -7.08
CA SER A 26 17.43 -32.34 -8.08
C SER A 26 18.83 -32.10 -7.49
N HIS A 27 18.92 -31.47 -6.32
CA HIS A 27 20.17 -31.16 -5.64
C HIS A 27 20.44 -32.04 -4.40
N ASN A 28 19.62 -33.07 -4.16
CA ASN A 28 19.72 -33.95 -2.99
C ASN A 28 19.77 -33.17 -1.65
N THR A 29 18.99 -32.10 -1.55
CA THR A 29 18.90 -31.29 -0.33
C THR A 29 18.18 -32.08 0.76
N THR A 30 18.73 -32.07 1.98
CA THR A 30 18.07 -32.69 3.14
C THR A 30 16.89 -31.84 3.58
N VAL A 31 15.69 -32.41 3.63
CA VAL A 31 14.46 -31.68 3.97
C VAL A 31 13.94 -32.14 5.33
N TYR A 32 13.72 -31.20 6.24
CA TYR A 32 13.04 -31.42 7.52
C TYR A 32 11.63 -30.83 7.46
N SER A 33 10.64 -31.50 8.03
CA SER A 33 9.27 -30.99 8.02
C SER A 33 8.40 -31.54 9.16
N THR A 34 7.22 -30.94 9.35
CA THR A 34 6.27 -31.28 10.43
C THR A 34 4.91 -31.69 9.86
N GLY A 35 4.21 -32.59 10.57
CA GLY A 35 2.78 -32.86 10.41
C GLY A 35 2.27 -32.94 8.96
N GLY A 36 1.33 -32.04 8.62
CA GLY A 36 0.69 -32.01 7.30
C GLY A 36 1.61 -31.57 6.16
N THR A 37 2.62 -30.74 6.44
CA THR A 37 3.62 -30.33 5.43
C THR A 37 4.50 -31.51 5.06
N TRP A 38 4.92 -32.31 6.03
CA TRP A 38 5.70 -33.53 5.79
C TRP A 38 4.98 -34.49 4.84
N LYS A 39 3.67 -34.71 5.08
CA LYS A 39 2.85 -35.57 4.22
C LYS A 39 2.79 -35.02 2.78
N PHE A 40 2.51 -33.73 2.63
CA PHE A 40 2.46 -33.09 1.32
C PHE A 40 3.78 -33.22 0.54
N LEU A 41 4.91 -33.00 1.20
CA LEU A 41 6.24 -33.12 0.59
C LEU A 41 6.52 -34.57 0.15
N LYS A 42 6.13 -35.55 0.98
CA LYS A 42 6.26 -36.97 0.68
C LYS A 42 5.40 -37.41 -0.51
N ASP A 43 4.15 -36.94 -0.55
CA ASP A 43 3.22 -37.21 -1.66
C ASP A 43 3.73 -36.60 -2.99
N ASN A 44 4.55 -35.55 -2.92
CA ASN A 44 5.23 -34.94 -4.08
C ASN A 44 6.64 -35.52 -4.36
N GLY A 45 6.98 -36.65 -3.74
CA GLY A 45 8.16 -37.45 -4.08
C GLY A 45 9.49 -36.92 -3.52
N LEU A 46 9.46 -36.09 -2.48
CA LEU A 46 10.61 -35.90 -1.58
C LEU A 46 10.59 -36.97 -0.48
N ASP A 47 11.74 -37.20 0.15
CA ASP A 47 11.83 -38.02 1.36
C ASP A 47 12.22 -37.14 2.56
N PRO A 48 11.27 -36.35 3.11
CA PRO A 48 11.55 -35.45 4.23
C PRO A 48 11.76 -36.23 5.54
N ILE A 49 12.67 -35.75 6.37
CA ILE A 49 12.88 -36.18 7.74
C ILE A 49 11.84 -35.48 8.63
N LYS A 50 11.19 -36.22 9.52
CA LYS A 50 10.26 -35.62 10.48
C LYS A 50 11.03 -34.86 11.54
N VAL A 51 10.57 -33.67 11.90
CA VAL A 51 11.16 -32.91 13.01
C VAL A 51 11.10 -33.68 14.32
N GLU A 52 10.04 -34.47 14.55
CA GLU A 52 9.93 -35.31 15.76
C GLU A 52 11.07 -36.34 15.87
N ASP A 53 11.59 -36.83 14.73
CA ASP A 53 12.71 -37.77 14.70
C ASP A 53 14.04 -37.08 15.08
N VAL A 54 14.16 -35.78 14.79
CA VAL A 54 15.33 -34.96 15.14
C VAL A 54 15.29 -34.53 16.60
N THR A 55 14.10 -34.23 17.14
CA THR A 55 13.97 -33.74 18.51
C THR A 55 13.88 -34.87 19.52
N GLY A 56 13.40 -36.05 19.13
CA GLY A 56 13.05 -37.13 20.05
C GLY A 56 11.80 -36.86 20.90
N TYR A 57 11.09 -35.76 20.63
CA TYR A 57 9.88 -35.35 21.36
C TYR A 57 8.65 -35.41 20.45
N PRO A 58 7.56 -36.05 20.88
CA PRO A 58 6.32 -36.06 20.12
C PRO A 58 5.65 -34.67 20.15
N SER A 59 4.83 -34.38 19.14
CA SER A 59 3.94 -33.22 19.15
C SER A 59 2.95 -33.31 20.32
N ILE A 60 2.96 -32.34 21.23
CA ILE A 60 2.06 -32.24 22.39
C ILE A 60 1.13 -31.02 22.30
N LEU A 61 0.09 -30.96 23.16
CA LEU A 61 -0.85 -29.84 23.29
C LEU A 61 -1.49 -29.45 21.95
N ASP A 62 -2.03 -30.45 21.25
CA ASP A 62 -2.66 -30.33 19.92
C ASP A 62 -1.76 -29.68 18.85
N GLY A 63 -0.45 -29.71 19.09
CA GLY A 63 0.54 -29.19 18.18
C GLY A 63 0.96 -27.75 18.40
N ARG A 64 0.56 -27.13 19.52
CA ARG A 64 1.05 -25.81 19.94
C ARG A 64 2.57 -25.77 20.16
N VAL A 65 3.18 -26.92 20.47
CA VAL A 65 4.61 -27.05 20.79
C VAL A 65 5.27 -28.11 19.90
N LYS A 66 5.24 -27.92 18.58
CA LYS A 66 5.87 -28.85 17.60
C LYS A 66 7.34 -28.58 17.33
N THR A 67 7.69 -27.31 17.15
CA THR A 67 9.00 -26.88 16.65
C THR A 67 9.85 -26.18 17.71
N LEU A 68 9.26 -25.83 18.85
CA LEU A 68 9.88 -25.13 19.98
C LEU A 68 10.83 -26.04 20.77
N HIS A 69 11.89 -26.50 20.10
CA HIS A 69 12.88 -27.41 20.67
C HIS A 69 14.32 -26.96 20.37
N PRO A 70 15.26 -27.08 21.33
CA PRO A 70 16.66 -26.72 21.12
C PRO A 70 17.32 -27.44 19.93
N GLY A 71 16.89 -28.66 19.60
CA GLY A 71 17.41 -29.38 18.42
C GLY A 71 17.11 -28.66 17.09
N VAL A 72 15.91 -28.07 16.96
CA VAL A 72 15.51 -27.31 15.77
C VAL A 72 16.16 -25.93 15.79
N PHE A 73 16.02 -25.20 16.90
CA PHE A 73 16.54 -23.85 17.02
C PHE A 73 18.07 -23.80 17.04
N GLY A 74 18.73 -24.84 17.55
CA GLY A 74 20.18 -25.03 17.47
C GLY A 74 20.65 -25.14 16.03
N GLY A 75 19.98 -25.96 15.21
CA GLY A 75 20.28 -26.07 13.78
C GLY A 75 20.18 -24.75 13.01
N ILE A 76 19.21 -23.91 13.39
CA ILE A 76 18.96 -22.60 12.79
C ILE A 76 19.92 -21.54 13.33
N LEU A 77 20.13 -21.46 14.65
CA LEU A 77 20.86 -20.38 15.32
C LEU A 77 22.36 -20.65 15.50
N ALA A 78 22.82 -21.88 15.27
CA ALA A 78 24.24 -22.19 15.29
C ALA A 78 24.97 -21.37 14.23
N ARG A 79 25.88 -20.50 14.68
CA ARG A 79 26.82 -19.82 13.78
C ARG A 79 27.73 -20.86 13.17
N ARG A 80 28.10 -20.70 11.90
CA ARG A 80 29.04 -21.61 11.23
C ARG A 80 30.49 -21.27 11.60
N GLU A 81 30.76 -21.28 12.91
CA GLU A 81 32.04 -21.04 13.58
C GLU A 81 32.41 -22.29 14.39
N GLU A 82 33.70 -22.57 14.56
CA GLU A 82 34.23 -23.82 15.13
C GLU A 82 33.54 -24.24 16.44
N SER A 83 33.46 -23.34 17.42
CA SER A 83 32.88 -23.64 18.74
C SER A 83 31.40 -24.04 18.70
N HIS A 84 30.61 -23.49 17.77
CA HIS A 84 29.21 -23.88 17.60
C HIS A 84 29.11 -25.21 16.83
N LEU A 85 29.95 -25.41 15.81
CA LEU A 85 29.95 -26.64 15.02
C LEU A 85 30.36 -27.86 15.85
N GLU A 86 31.30 -27.70 16.78
CA GLU A 86 31.69 -28.74 17.75
C GLU A 86 30.51 -29.14 18.63
N GLN A 87 29.80 -28.19 19.23
CA GLN A 87 28.62 -28.46 20.05
C GLN A 87 27.51 -29.17 19.26
N MET A 88 27.25 -28.73 18.02
CA MET A 88 26.24 -29.37 17.17
C MET A 88 26.62 -30.82 16.85
N LYS A 89 27.91 -31.11 16.65
CA LYS A 89 28.42 -32.46 16.43
C LYS A 89 28.35 -33.32 17.69
N GLU A 90 28.71 -32.77 18.85
CA GLU A 90 28.64 -33.47 20.14
C GLU A 90 27.21 -33.89 20.50
N LEU A 91 26.22 -33.06 20.15
CA LEU A 91 24.81 -33.30 20.40
C LEU A 91 24.09 -34.04 19.27
N ASP A 92 24.82 -34.44 18.21
CA ASP A 92 24.28 -35.06 16.99
C ASP A 92 23.11 -34.29 16.36
N LEU A 93 23.21 -32.95 16.37
CA LEU A 93 22.17 -32.06 15.87
C LEU A 93 22.49 -31.58 14.44
N PRO A 94 21.51 -31.62 13.53
CA PRO A 94 21.72 -31.15 12.17
C PRO A 94 21.77 -29.61 12.10
N LEU A 95 22.57 -29.11 11.16
CA LEU A 95 22.53 -27.72 10.76
C LEU A 95 21.41 -27.49 9.75
N ILE A 96 20.76 -26.32 9.82
CA ILE A 96 19.70 -25.90 8.88
C ILE A 96 20.18 -24.68 8.10
N ASP A 97 20.28 -24.78 6.77
CA ASP A 97 20.77 -23.69 5.91
C ASP A 97 19.63 -22.79 5.38
N MET A 98 18.41 -23.33 5.31
CA MET A 98 17.23 -22.60 4.86
C MET A 98 16.00 -22.95 5.70
N VAL A 99 15.14 -21.97 5.95
CA VAL A 99 13.84 -22.16 6.61
C VAL A 99 12.76 -21.60 5.69
N ILE A 100 11.72 -22.40 5.41
CA ILE A 100 10.53 -22.00 4.68
C ILE A 100 9.35 -22.20 5.63
N VAL A 101 8.63 -21.11 5.89
CA VAL A 101 7.55 -21.11 6.87
C VAL A 101 6.47 -20.14 6.45
N ASP A 102 5.23 -20.55 6.66
CA ASP A 102 4.02 -19.73 6.50
C ASP A 102 3.28 -19.74 7.83
N LEU A 103 2.84 -18.56 8.27
CA LEU A 103 2.02 -18.42 9.47
C LEU A 103 0.58 -18.85 9.20
N TYR A 104 -0.16 -19.13 10.28
CA TYR A 104 -1.60 -19.31 10.19
C TYR A 104 -2.31 -18.03 9.74
N PRO A 105 -3.41 -18.13 8.97
CA PRO A 105 -4.11 -16.98 8.40
C PRO A 105 -4.98 -16.28 9.46
N PHE A 106 -4.34 -15.58 10.39
CA PHE A 106 -5.01 -14.92 11.52
C PHE A 106 -6.02 -13.87 11.05
N GLU A 107 -5.60 -12.95 10.18
CA GLU A 107 -6.46 -11.88 9.64
C GLU A 107 -7.68 -12.44 8.90
N GLU A 108 -7.47 -13.43 8.02
CA GLU A 108 -8.60 -14.08 7.33
C GLU A 108 -9.56 -14.79 8.31
N THR A 109 -9.07 -15.27 9.45
CA THR A 109 -9.92 -15.94 10.45
C THR A 109 -10.77 -14.90 11.19
N VAL A 110 -10.18 -13.76 11.57
CA VAL A 110 -10.90 -12.63 12.19
C VAL A 110 -11.99 -12.09 11.26
N GLU A 111 -11.75 -12.06 9.94
CA GLU A 111 -12.76 -11.64 8.95
C GLU A 111 -13.91 -12.65 8.81
N LYS A 112 -13.64 -13.95 9.00
CA LYS A 112 -14.61 -15.04 8.76
C LYS A 112 -15.47 -15.39 9.97
N THR A 113 -14.98 -15.19 11.19
CA THR A 113 -15.65 -15.65 12.41
C THR A 113 -15.59 -14.61 13.53
N LYS A 114 -16.54 -14.70 14.46
CA LYS A 114 -16.53 -13.96 15.74
C LYS A 114 -16.24 -14.87 16.93
N ASP A 115 -15.98 -16.16 16.69
CA ASP A 115 -15.62 -17.09 17.76
C ASP A 115 -14.19 -16.82 18.22
N GLU A 116 -14.06 -16.25 19.41
CA GLU A 116 -12.78 -15.93 20.03
C GLU A 116 -11.88 -17.17 20.16
N SER A 117 -12.44 -18.34 20.47
CA SER A 117 -11.63 -19.56 20.64
C SER A 117 -10.97 -19.98 19.34
N GLU A 118 -11.69 -19.85 18.22
CA GLU A 118 -11.17 -20.14 16.88
C GLU A 118 -10.06 -19.15 16.50
N ILE A 119 -10.25 -17.86 16.77
CA ILE A 119 -9.29 -16.80 16.47
C ILE A 119 -8.00 -16.98 17.29
N ILE A 120 -8.13 -17.24 18.60
CA ILE A 120 -6.99 -17.45 19.50
C ILE A 120 -6.15 -18.66 19.07
N GLU A 121 -6.77 -19.73 18.56
CA GLU A 121 -6.04 -20.90 18.06
C GLU A 121 -5.23 -20.60 16.78
N LYS A 122 -5.52 -19.50 16.07
CA LYS A 122 -4.75 -19.05 14.89
C LYS A 122 -3.55 -18.18 15.21
N ILE A 123 -3.27 -17.91 16.49
CA ILE A 123 -2.03 -17.24 16.91
C ILE A 123 -0.88 -18.25 16.89
N ASP A 124 0.00 -18.13 15.89
CA ASP A 124 1.09 -19.05 15.64
C ASP A 124 2.36 -18.68 16.42
N ILE A 125 2.68 -19.49 17.43
CA ILE A 125 3.89 -19.34 18.25
C ILE A 125 5.12 -19.99 17.60
N GLY A 126 4.93 -21.14 16.94
CA GLY A 126 6.02 -21.91 16.37
C GLY A 126 6.57 -21.26 15.11
N GLY A 127 5.68 -20.91 14.17
CA GLY A 127 6.03 -20.28 12.91
C GLY A 127 6.74 -18.94 13.10
N ILE A 128 6.21 -18.06 13.98
CA ILE A 128 6.82 -16.75 14.24
C ILE A 128 8.22 -16.89 14.86
N SER A 129 8.40 -17.88 15.73
CA SER A 129 9.69 -18.17 16.36
C SER A 129 10.71 -18.65 15.32
N LEU A 130 10.32 -19.53 14.39
CA LEU A 130 11.16 -19.98 13.28
C LEU A 130 11.58 -18.83 12.35
N ILE A 131 10.62 -17.97 11.97
CA ILE A 131 10.86 -16.77 11.15
C ILE A 131 11.96 -15.91 11.80
N ARG A 132 11.78 -15.57 13.08
CA ARG A 132 12.70 -14.67 13.80
C ARG A 132 14.07 -15.31 14.02
N ALA A 133 14.13 -16.61 14.33
CA ALA A 133 15.40 -17.31 14.53
C ALA A 133 16.24 -17.37 13.25
N ALA A 134 15.63 -17.75 12.13
CA ALA A 134 16.31 -17.81 10.85
C ALA A 134 16.75 -16.43 10.36
N ALA A 135 15.88 -15.42 10.52
CA ALA A 135 16.20 -14.03 10.18
C ALA A 135 17.35 -13.47 11.04
N LYS A 136 17.38 -13.78 12.34
CA LYS A 136 18.49 -13.40 13.23
C LYS A 136 19.82 -13.97 12.75
N ASN A 137 19.84 -15.21 12.26
CA ASN A 137 21.04 -15.88 11.78
C ASN A 137 21.26 -15.76 10.25
N PHE A 138 20.82 -14.66 9.64
CA PHE A 138 20.94 -14.44 8.18
C PHE A 138 22.36 -14.54 7.62
N LYS A 139 23.40 -14.45 8.46
CA LYS A 139 24.78 -14.69 8.03
C LYS A 139 24.96 -16.09 7.43
N ASP A 140 24.20 -17.04 7.96
CA ASP A 140 24.34 -18.47 7.68
C ASP A 140 23.07 -19.11 7.12
N VAL A 141 21.89 -18.56 7.44
CA VAL A 141 20.59 -19.15 7.11
C VAL A 141 19.76 -18.25 6.20
N VAL A 142 19.07 -18.83 5.23
CA VAL A 142 18.05 -18.15 4.41
C VAL A 142 16.66 -18.37 5.01
N ILE A 143 15.83 -17.33 5.11
CA ILE A 143 14.43 -17.44 5.57
C ILE A 143 13.48 -17.06 4.44
N VAL A 144 12.50 -17.90 4.14
CA VAL A 144 11.36 -17.60 3.27
C VAL A 144 10.11 -17.57 4.16
N PRO A 145 9.65 -16.38 4.57
CA PRO A 145 8.68 -16.22 5.65
C PRO A 145 7.21 -16.23 5.19
N SER A 146 6.97 -16.35 3.89
CA SER A 146 5.63 -16.34 3.29
C SER A 146 5.65 -16.94 1.88
N GLN A 147 4.53 -17.55 1.46
CA GLN A 147 4.26 -17.99 0.08
C GLN A 147 4.52 -16.90 -0.97
N ASN A 148 4.35 -15.63 -0.61
CA ASN A 148 4.61 -14.48 -1.49
C ASN A 148 6.07 -14.42 -1.98
N TYR A 149 7.00 -15.09 -1.29
CA TYR A 149 8.42 -15.09 -1.61
C TYR A 149 8.92 -16.40 -2.22
N TYR A 150 8.04 -17.37 -2.51
CA TYR A 150 8.44 -18.66 -3.10
C TYR A 150 9.06 -18.50 -4.48
N SER A 151 8.44 -17.70 -5.36
CA SER A 151 8.98 -17.43 -6.70
C SER A 151 10.35 -16.76 -6.64
N THR A 152 10.50 -15.73 -5.79
CA THR A 152 11.79 -15.04 -5.61
C THR A 152 12.88 -15.98 -5.08
N ALA A 153 12.54 -16.86 -4.12
CA ALA A 153 13.49 -17.85 -3.61
C ALA A 153 13.88 -18.87 -4.69
N TYR A 154 12.91 -19.36 -5.46
CA TYR A 154 13.15 -20.29 -6.56
C TYR A 154 14.08 -19.68 -7.62
N GLU A 155 13.81 -18.47 -8.09
CA GLU A 155 14.62 -17.78 -9.10
C GLU A 155 16.08 -17.62 -8.66
N ILE A 156 16.31 -17.22 -7.40
CA ILE A 156 17.65 -17.06 -6.84
C ILE A 156 18.36 -18.41 -6.74
N LEU A 157 17.71 -19.44 -6.20
CA LEU A 157 18.34 -20.74 -5.99
C LEU A 157 18.62 -21.47 -7.31
N ALA A 158 17.70 -21.39 -8.27
CA ALA A 158 17.84 -22.01 -9.59
C ALA A 158 18.96 -21.35 -10.41
N SER A 159 19.08 -20.02 -10.37
CA SER A 159 20.11 -19.29 -11.12
C SER A 159 21.51 -19.37 -10.49
N GLN A 160 21.62 -19.77 -9.22
CA GLN A 160 22.87 -19.77 -8.46
C GLN A 160 23.25 -21.14 -7.88
N GLU A 161 22.78 -22.23 -8.47
CA GLU A 161 23.11 -23.61 -8.08
C GLU A 161 22.94 -23.86 -6.57
N MET A 162 21.78 -23.49 -6.03
CA MET A 162 21.45 -23.62 -4.60
C MET A 162 22.33 -22.78 -3.67
N GLN A 163 22.94 -21.70 -4.16
CA GLN A 163 23.75 -20.79 -3.35
C GLN A 163 23.08 -19.42 -3.15
N THR A 164 23.40 -18.77 -2.04
CA THR A 164 22.97 -17.39 -1.75
C THR A 164 24.12 -16.48 -1.34
N SER A 165 24.02 -15.21 -1.70
CA SER A 165 24.90 -14.14 -1.22
C SER A 165 24.45 -13.67 0.18
N ILE A 166 25.33 -12.95 0.87
CA ILE A 166 25.00 -12.38 2.19
C ILE A 166 23.93 -11.28 2.08
N GLU A 167 23.95 -10.51 0.99
CA GLU A 167 22.97 -9.47 0.67
C GLU A 167 21.58 -10.07 0.42
N GLN A 168 21.52 -11.19 -0.31
CA GLN A 168 20.28 -11.93 -0.52
C GLN A 168 19.71 -12.45 0.80
N ARG A 169 20.53 -13.07 1.66
CA ARG A 169 20.08 -13.51 2.99
C ARG A 169 19.61 -12.37 3.86
N LYS A 170 20.31 -11.23 3.84
CA LYS A 170 19.90 -10.02 4.55
C LYS A 170 18.56 -9.48 4.05
N ARG A 171 18.33 -9.52 2.73
CA ARG A 171 17.05 -9.13 2.12
C ARG A 171 15.91 -10.07 2.55
N PHE A 172 16.14 -11.37 2.57
CA PHE A 172 15.18 -12.33 3.11
C PHE A 172 14.90 -12.14 4.61
N ALA A 173 15.91 -11.77 5.41
CA ALA A 173 15.71 -11.39 6.80
C ALA A 173 14.86 -10.11 6.97
N GLN A 174 15.01 -9.14 6.05
CA GLN A 174 14.13 -7.97 6.00
C GLN A 174 12.68 -8.38 5.73
N TYR A 175 12.44 -9.29 4.77
CA TYR A 175 11.12 -9.84 4.52
C TYR A 175 10.55 -10.54 5.75
N ALA A 176 11.35 -11.34 6.44
CA ALA A 176 10.94 -12.05 7.64
C ALA A 176 10.48 -11.12 8.76
N PHE A 177 11.23 -10.04 9.05
CA PHE A 177 10.82 -9.07 10.07
C PHE A 177 9.65 -8.19 9.63
N ALA A 178 9.49 -7.93 8.33
CA ALA A 178 8.29 -7.26 7.81
C ALA A 178 7.05 -8.14 8.00
N THR A 179 7.14 -9.44 7.68
CA THR A 179 6.07 -10.42 7.91
C THR A 179 5.72 -10.52 9.40
N SER A 180 6.72 -10.62 10.29
CA SER A 180 6.44 -10.69 11.73
C SER A 180 5.81 -9.41 12.27
N MET A 181 6.29 -8.24 11.84
CA MET A 181 5.75 -6.94 12.25
C MET A 181 4.28 -6.81 11.83
N HIS A 182 3.95 -7.23 10.61
CA HIS A 182 2.57 -7.22 10.11
C HIS A 182 1.66 -8.16 10.91
N TYR A 183 2.12 -9.39 11.15
CA TYR A 183 1.39 -10.39 11.91
C TYR A 183 1.10 -9.96 13.35
N ASP A 184 2.13 -9.47 14.07
CA ASP A 184 1.96 -8.99 15.44
C ASP A 184 1.08 -7.74 15.50
N THR A 185 1.11 -6.88 14.47
CA THR A 185 0.20 -5.73 14.35
C THR A 185 -1.25 -6.17 14.20
N ALA A 186 -1.52 -7.20 13.40
CA ALA A 186 -2.87 -7.74 13.23
C ALA A 186 -3.42 -8.33 14.54
N ILE A 187 -2.60 -9.10 15.26
CA ILE A 187 -2.95 -9.62 16.59
C ILE A 187 -3.20 -8.47 17.57
N TYR A 188 -2.32 -7.47 17.60
CA TYR A 188 -2.51 -6.30 18.44
C TYR A 188 -3.85 -5.60 18.15
N LYS A 189 -4.18 -5.35 16.88
CA LYS A 189 -5.45 -4.71 16.48
C LYS A 189 -6.67 -5.51 16.94
N TYR A 190 -6.61 -6.83 16.93
CA TYR A 190 -7.71 -7.67 17.42
C TYR A 190 -7.97 -7.48 18.93
N PHE A 191 -6.91 -7.33 19.73
CA PHE A 191 -7.03 -7.13 21.18
C PHE A 191 -7.17 -5.65 21.60
N ALA A 192 -6.82 -4.72 20.71
CA ALA A 192 -6.84 -3.29 21.01
C ALA A 192 -8.28 -2.83 21.29
N ASN A 193 -8.44 -2.05 22.35
CA ASN A 193 -9.68 -1.37 22.67
C ASN A 193 -9.50 0.16 22.58
N GLU A 194 -10.60 0.90 22.66
CA GLU A 194 -10.59 2.36 22.54
C GLU A 194 -9.85 3.07 23.69
N ASP A 195 -9.56 2.36 24.81
CA ASP A 195 -8.89 2.94 25.97
C ASP A 195 -7.40 3.25 25.71
N PHE A 196 -6.78 2.62 24.70
CA PHE A 196 -5.37 2.80 24.35
C PHE A 196 -5.16 2.84 22.82
N PRO A 197 -5.56 3.93 22.14
CA PRO A 197 -5.42 4.01 20.69
C PRO A 197 -3.94 4.08 20.29
N VAL A 198 -3.46 3.07 19.56
CA VAL A 198 -2.14 3.08 18.94
C VAL A 198 -2.29 3.16 17.42
N ILE A 199 -1.60 4.13 16.82
CA ILE A 199 -1.56 4.28 15.37
C ILE A 199 -0.54 3.28 14.81
N THR A 200 -1.03 2.17 14.26
CA THR A 200 -0.20 1.21 13.51
C THR A 200 -0.45 1.38 12.01
N LYS A 201 0.43 2.11 11.30
CA LYS A 201 0.37 2.22 9.84
C LYS A 201 1.58 1.51 9.21
N ASN A 202 1.29 0.50 8.41
CA ASN A 202 2.28 -0.23 7.61
C ASN A 202 2.02 0.02 6.12
N ILE A 203 2.51 1.14 5.60
CA ILE A 203 2.34 1.50 4.18
C ILE A 203 3.56 1.02 3.40
N GLN A 204 3.34 0.15 2.42
CA GLN A 204 4.37 -0.47 1.58
C GLN A 204 4.55 0.31 0.26
N ASN A 205 5.29 -0.26 -0.69
CA ASN A 205 5.49 0.26 -2.06
C ASN A 205 6.12 1.66 -2.12
N PRO A 206 7.42 1.80 -1.76
CA PRO A 206 8.11 3.07 -1.85
C PRO A 206 8.37 3.47 -3.32
N VAL A 207 7.89 4.64 -3.71
CA VAL A 207 8.22 5.30 -4.99
C VAL A 207 9.13 6.48 -4.69
N HIS A 208 10.41 6.36 -5.06
CA HIS A 208 11.36 7.46 -4.90
C HIS A 208 11.05 8.60 -5.87
N LEU A 209 10.80 9.78 -5.31
CA LEU A 209 10.51 10.98 -6.07
C LEU A 209 11.83 11.67 -6.45
N ARG A 210 11.79 12.48 -7.51
CA ARG A 210 12.97 13.22 -7.99
C ARG A 210 13.62 14.08 -6.89
N TYR A 211 12.79 14.71 -6.06
CA TYR A 211 13.13 15.46 -4.85
C TYR A 211 11.85 15.61 -4.01
N GLY A 212 11.97 16.18 -2.81
CA GLY A 212 10.84 16.54 -1.95
C GLY A 212 10.11 17.78 -2.46
N GLU A 213 9.61 18.63 -1.57
CA GLU A 213 8.97 19.89 -1.97
C GLU A 213 9.96 20.82 -2.70
N ASN A 214 11.23 20.81 -2.27
CA ASN A 214 12.33 21.58 -2.86
C ASN A 214 13.47 20.67 -3.35
N PRO A 215 14.27 21.10 -4.37
CA PRO A 215 15.31 20.25 -4.98
C PRO A 215 16.38 19.68 -4.05
N HIS A 216 16.64 20.34 -2.91
CA HIS A 216 17.63 19.89 -1.92
C HIS A 216 17.09 18.82 -0.95
N GLN A 217 15.78 18.56 -0.97
CA GLN A 217 15.10 17.58 -0.12
C GLN A 217 14.94 16.27 -0.88
N LYS A 218 15.08 15.13 -0.21
CA LYS A 218 14.71 13.82 -0.77
C LYS A 218 13.20 13.60 -0.57
N GLY A 219 12.53 13.05 -1.58
CA GLY A 219 11.11 12.71 -1.52
C GLY A 219 10.89 11.22 -1.75
N THR A 220 9.95 10.61 -1.04
CA THR A 220 9.51 9.23 -1.30
C THR A 220 8.03 9.15 -0.97
N PHE A 221 7.24 8.66 -1.92
CA PHE A 221 5.83 8.34 -1.74
C PHE A 221 5.72 6.88 -1.30
N PHE A 222 4.79 6.56 -0.41
CA PHE A 222 4.48 5.20 0.02
C PHE A 222 3.01 4.94 -0.29
N GLY A 223 2.74 3.92 -1.09
CA GLY A 223 1.40 3.58 -1.57
C GLY A 223 1.43 3.12 -3.03
N ASP A 224 0.25 2.80 -3.57
CA ASP A 224 0.12 2.42 -4.97
C ASP A 224 -0.80 3.41 -5.70
N LEU A 225 -0.23 4.18 -6.62
CA LEU A 225 -1.00 5.13 -7.43
C LEU A 225 -1.80 4.42 -8.52
N ALA A 226 -1.45 3.18 -8.87
CA ALA A 226 -2.19 2.39 -9.85
C ALA A 226 -3.57 1.95 -9.34
N ASP A 227 -3.79 1.97 -8.02
CA ASP A 227 -5.11 1.74 -7.43
C ASP A 227 -6.05 2.92 -7.73
N VAL A 228 -5.51 4.14 -7.70
CA VAL A 228 -6.28 5.39 -7.85
C VAL A 228 -6.37 5.85 -9.31
N PHE A 229 -5.32 5.65 -10.10
CA PHE A 229 -5.21 6.20 -11.45
C PHE A 229 -4.60 5.24 -12.48
N ASP A 230 -5.07 5.33 -13.72
CA ASP A 230 -4.28 4.94 -14.89
C ASP A 230 -3.45 6.14 -15.37
N LYS A 231 -2.11 6.04 -15.33
CA LYS A 231 -1.21 7.07 -15.88
C LYS A 231 -1.12 6.91 -17.40
N LEU A 232 -1.80 7.78 -18.15
CA LEU A 232 -1.92 7.68 -19.60
C LEU A 232 -0.79 8.36 -20.37
N ASN A 233 -0.13 9.37 -19.78
CA ASN A 233 0.96 10.13 -20.40
C ASN A 233 1.79 10.88 -19.35
N GLY A 234 2.97 11.34 -19.76
CA GLY A 234 3.74 12.34 -19.01
C GLY A 234 4.98 11.82 -18.30
N LYS A 235 5.72 12.77 -17.71
CA LYS A 235 6.89 12.52 -16.87
C LYS A 235 6.50 11.87 -15.53
N GLU A 236 7.49 11.52 -14.72
CA GLU A 236 7.24 11.08 -13.33
C GLU A 236 6.64 12.20 -12.47
N LEU A 237 5.76 11.81 -11.55
CA LEU A 237 5.12 12.72 -10.60
C LEU A 237 6.16 13.27 -9.61
N SER A 238 6.14 14.58 -9.40
CA SER A 238 6.92 15.22 -8.33
C SER A 238 6.16 15.20 -7.00
N TYR A 239 6.85 15.52 -5.91
CA TYR A 239 6.23 15.71 -4.59
C TYR A 239 5.07 16.71 -4.65
N ASN A 240 5.29 17.88 -5.24
CA ASN A 240 4.26 18.91 -5.34
C ASN A 240 3.10 18.48 -6.25
N ASN A 241 3.38 17.69 -7.30
CA ASN A 241 2.29 17.12 -8.10
C ASN A 241 1.41 16.21 -7.24
N LEU A 242 1.97 15.34 -6.41
CA LEU A 242 1.18 14.47 -5.54
C LEU A 242 0.32 15.26 -4.56
N VAL A 243 0.88 16.30 -3.95
CA VAL A 243 0.16 17.19 -3.03
C VAL A 243 -0.98 17.93 -3.74
N ASP A 244 -0.75 18.46 -4.95
CA ASP A 244 -1.77 19.16 -5.72
C ASP A 244 -2.83 18.20 -6.30
N ILE A 245 -2.45 16.97 -6.69
CA ILE A 245 -3.37 15.93 -7.15
C ILE A 245 -4.30 15.51 -6.02
N ASP A 246 -3.77 15.30 -4.80
CA ASP A 246 -4.57 14.96 -3.63
C ASP A 246 -5.60 16.06 -3.32
N ALA A 247 -5.17 17.32 -3.31
CA ALA A 247 -6.08 18.46 -3.17
C ALA A 247 -7.14 18.52 -4.30
N ALA A 248 -6.74 18.27 -5.55
CA ALA A 248 -7.64 18.27 -6.70
C ALA A 248 -8.72 17.17 -6.58
N MET A 249 -8.31 15.96 -6.17
CA MET A 249 -9.24 14.85 -5.94
C MET A 249 -10.23 15.16 -4.82
N ASN A 250 -9.78 15.75 -3.71
CA ASN A 250 -10.64 16.14 -2.59
C ASN A 250 -11.67 17.21 -3.00
N VAL A 251 -11.26 18.23 -3.77
CA VAL A 251 -12.20 19.21 -4.33
C VAL A 251 -13.20 18.53 -5.25
N MET A 252 -12.74 17.69 -6.17
CA MET A 252 -13.61 17.08 -7.16
C MET A 252 -14.57 16.04 -6.58
N ALA A 253 -14.23 15.43 -5.43
CA ALA A 253 -15.14 14.54 -4.71
C ALA A 253 -16.45 15.25 -4.30
N GLU A 254 -16.41 16.54 -3.98
CA GLU A 254 -17.62 17.34 -3.67
C GLU A 254 -18.57 17.49 -4.86
N PHE A 255 -18.04 17.36 -6.07
CA PHE A 255 -18.76 17.59 -7.33
C PHE A 255 -18.87 16.31 -8.16
N GLN A 256 -18.56 15.14 -7.60
CA GLN A 256 -18.51 13.89 -8.36
C GLN A 256 -19.83 13.57 -9.03
N ASP A 257 -20.95 13.81 -8.33
CA ASP A 257 -22.31 13.53 -8.80
C ASP A 257 -23.03 14.79 -9.35
N ASP A 258 -22.34 15.93 -9.40
CA ASP A 258 -22.88 17.17 -9.97
C ASP A 258 -22.79 17.16 -11.51
N ASN A 259 -23.44 18.15 -12.14
CA ASN A 259 -23.27 18.43 -13.57
C ASN A 259 -21.77 18.61 -13.94
N PRO A 260 -21.41 18.57 -15.24
CA PRO A 260 -20.02 18.74 -15.69
C PRO A 260 -19.31 19.91 -15.00
N THR A 261 -18.29 19.56 -14.21
CA THR A 261 -17.54 20.47 -13.36
C THR A 261 -16.06 20.36 -13.70
N PHE A 262 -15.42 21.52 -13.83
CA PHE A 262 -13.99 21.63 -14.09
C PHE A 262 -13.35 22.50 -13.01
N ALA A 263 -12.25 22.04 -12.43
CA ALA A 263 -11.46 22.79 -11.46
C ALA A 263 -10.00 22.91 -11.90
N ILE A 264 -9.38 24.01 -11.50
CA ILE A 264 -8.00 24.39 -11.74
C ILE A 264 -7.37 24.71 -10.40
N LEU A 265 -6.31 23.98 -10.05
CA LEU A 265 -5.61 24.12 -8.79
C LEU A 265 -4.16 24.54 -9.01
N LYS A 266 -3.61 25.26 -8.03
CA LYS A 266 -2.19 25.60 -7.95
C LYS A 266 -1.77 25.71 -6.49
N HIS A 267 -0.76 24.95 -6.09
CA HIS A 267 -0.27 24.92 -4.70
C HIS A 267 -1.41 24.65 -3.70
N THR A 268 -2.21 23.62 -3.96
CA THR A 268 -3.41 23.18 -3.20
C THR A 268 -4.60 24.13 -3.19
N ASN A 269 -4.51 25.32 -3.81
CA ASN A 269 -5.62 26.26 -3.86
C ASN A 269 -6.36 26.19 -5.19
N THR A 270 -7.69 26.22 -5.14
CA THR A 270 -8.57 26.24 -6.32
C THR A 270 -8.61 27.65 -6.91
N CYS A 271 -7.80 27.92 -7.94
CA CYS A 271 -7.80 29.23 -8.60
C CYS A 271 -8.98 29.41 -9.57
N GLY A 272 -9.61 28.33 -10.01
CA GLY A 272 -10.80 28.39 -10.84
C GLY A 272 -11.62 27.12 -10.71
N ILE A 273 -12.93 27.24 -10.62
CA ILE A 273 -13.85 26.11 -10.66
C ILE A 273 -15.20 26.56 -11.19
N ALA A 274 -15.83 25.75 -12.03
CA ALA A 274 -17.17 26.01 -12.52
C ALA A 274 -17.93 24.73 -12.86
N THR A 275 -19.25 24.77 -12.67
CA THR A 275 -20.19 23.71 -13.06
C THR A 275 -21.09 24.21 -14.18
N ARG A 276 -21.16 23.48 -15.30
CA ARG A 276 -21.97 23.83 -16.49
C ARG A 276 -22.65 22.60 -17.06
N ASN A 277 -23.43 22.78 -18.13
CA ASN A 277 -24.16 21.70 -18.80
C ASN A 277 -23.24 20.79 -19.64
N ASN A 278 -22.04 21.26 -20.00
CA ASN A 278 -21.02 20.48 -20.68
C ASN A 278 -19.63 20.88 -20.17
N ILE A 279 -18.67 19.97 -20.35
CA ILE A 279 -17.33 20.13 -19.77
C ILE A 279 -16.51 21.24 -20.45
N SER A 280 -16.79 21.55 -21.71
CA SER A 280 -16.11 22.61 -22.46
C SER A 280 -16.45 24.00 -21.93
N ASP A 281 -17.71 24.24 -21.59
CA ASP A 281 -18.18 25.48 -20.98
C ASP A 281 -17.70 25.58 -19.53
N ALA A 282 -17.68 24.46 -18.80
CA ALA A 282 -17.14 24.41 -17.43
C ALA A 282 -15.65 24.78 -17.42
N TRP A 283 -14.88 24.27 -18.38
CA TRP A 283 -13.49 24.67 -18.59
C TRP A 283 -13.34 26.18 -18.82
N ASP A 284 -14.09 26.75 -19.76
CA ASP A 284 -13.99 28.18 -20.10
C ASP A 284 -14.26 29.03 -18.86
N LYS A 285 -15.31 28.69 -18.09
CA LYS A 285 -15.69 29.43 -16.88
C LYS A 285 -14.74 29.21 -15.70
N ALA A 286 -14.17 28.02 -15.55
CA ALA A 286 -13.13 27.79 -14.56
C ALA A 286 -11.88 28.63 -14.88
N LEU A 287 -11.47 28.69 -16.16
CA LEU A 287 -10.31 29.48 -16.59
C LEU A 287 -10.55 30.99 -16.45
N GLU A 288 -11.77 31.47 -16.68
CA GLU A 288 -12.14 32.88 -16.47
C GLU A 288 -12.00 33.34 -15.01
N GLY A 289 -12.01 32.43 -14.03
CA GLY A 289 -11.86 32.77 -12.60
C GLY A 289 -10.51 33.42 -12.29
N ASP A 290 -9.41 32.76 -12.66
CA ASP A 290 -8.06 33.34 -12.61
C ASP A 290 -7.14 32.72 -13.68
N PRO A 291 -7.12 33.30 -14.90
CA PRO A 291 -6.34 32.75 -16.01
C PRO A 291 -4.82 32.89 -15.79
N VAL A 292 -4.38 33.82 -14.94
CA VAL A 292 -2.96 34.03 -14.65
C VAL A 292 -2.46 32.91 -13.73
N SER A 293 -3.22 32.61 -12.68
CA SER A 293 -2.87 31.52 -11.76
C SER A 293 -3.02 30.15 -12.41
N ALA A 294 -3.96 29.96 -13.34
CA ALA A 294 -4.17 28.69 -14.05
C ALA A 294 -2.91 28.16 -14.78
N PHE A 295 -1.99 29.06 -15.18
CA PHE A 295 -0.76 28.66 -15.86
C PHE A 295 0.11 27.76 -14.98
N GLY A 296 0.38 26.54 -15.47
CA GLY A 296 1.15 25.51 -14.78
C GLY A 296 0.37 24.78 -13.69
N GLY A 297 -0.95 24.92 -13.64
CA GLY A 297 -1.81 24.29 -12.64
C GLY A 297 -2.02 22.78 -12.85
N VAL A 298 -2.71 22.19 -11.87
CA VAL A 298 -3.34 20.87 -11.94
C VAL A 298 -4.79 21.06 -12.34
N LEU A 299 -5.18 20.41 -13.42
CA LEU A 299 -6.52 20.48 -13.99
C LEU A 299 -7.28 19.20 -13.62
N ILE A 300 -8.52 19.32 -13.20
CA ILE A 300 -9.37 18.17 -12.90
C ILE A 300 -10.82 18.37 -13.36
N ALA A 301 -11.45 17.31 -13.85
CA ALA A 301 -12.86 17.27 -14.25
C ALA A 301 -13.60 16.09 -13.60
N ASN A 302 -14.89 16.26 -13.30
CA ASN A 302 -15.78 15.13 -12.89
C ASN A 302 -16.35 14.35 -14.09
N SER A 303 -16.07 14.80 -15.32
CA SER A 303 -16.65 14.26 -16.55
C SER A 303 -15.57 13.93 -17.57
N LYS A 304 -15.92 13.09 -18.56
CA LYS A 304 -15.03 12.72 -19.66
C LYS A 304 -14.58 13.96 -20.44
N ILE A 305 -13.29 14.04 -20.79
CA ILE A 305 -12.76 15.11 -21.64
C ILE A 305 -12.93 14.75 -23.11
N ASP A 306 -13.73 15.56 -23.81
CA ASP A 306 -13.92 15.48 -25.27
C ASP A 306 -12.85 16.24 -26.05
N LEU A 307 -12.84 16.06 -27.38
CA LEU A 307 -11.87 16.72 -28.26
C LEU A 307 -11.97 18.26 -28.20
N GLN A 308 -13.19 18.79 -28.17
CA GLN A 308 -13.43 20.24 -28.14
C GLN A 308 -12.78 20.88 -26.89
N THR A 309 -12.92 20.22 -25.75
CA THR A 309 -12.35 20.65 -24.47
C THR A 309 -10.84 20.45 -24.46
N ALA A 310 -10.35 19.33 -24.98
CA ALA A 310 -8.92 19.08 -25.12
C ALA A 310 -8.20 20.14 -25.99
N GLU A 311 -8.81 20.57 -27.10
CA GLU A 311 -8.29 21.63 -27.96
C GLU A 311 -8.17 22.98 -27.23
N LYS A 312 -9.11 23.29 -26.33
CA LYS A 312 -9.04 24.50 -25.51
C LYS A 312 -7.96 24.38 -24.43
N ILE A 313 -7.90 23.25 -23.74
CA ILE A 313 -6.90 22.97 -22.70
C ILE A 313 -5.47 23.00 -23.27
N ASP A 314 -5.25 22.45 -24.48
CA ASP A 314 -3.91 22.36 -25.09
C ASP A 314 -3.25 23.73 -25.34
N LYS A 315 -4.06 24.80 -25.42
CA LYS A 315 -3.60 26.19 -25.63
C LYS A 315 -2.86 26.76 -24.43
N ILE A 316 -3.05 26.24 -23.22
CA ILE A 316 -2.34 26.70 -22.03
C ILE A 316 -1.33 25.66 -21.53
N PHE A 317 -0.36 26.13 -20.76
CA PHE A 317 0.54 25.21 -20.05
C PHE A 317 -0.13 24.74 -18.76
N TYR A 318 -0.11 23.42 -18.55
CA TYR A 318 -0.53 22.77 -17.31
C TYR A 318 0.46 21.63 -17.00
N GLU A 319 0.56 21.27 -15.73
CA GLU A 319 1.43 20.18 -15.26
C GLU A 319 0.71 18.82 -15.33
N VAL A 320 -0.53 18.77 -14.81
CA VAL A 320 -1.33 17.55 -14.69
C VAL A 320 -2.76 17.81 -15.17
N LEU A 321 -3.35 16.86 -15.89
CA LEU A 321 -4.78 16.81 -16.23
C LEU A 321 -5.37 15.48 -15.74
N ILE A 322 -6.45 15.57 -14.95
CA ILE A 322 -7.13 14.45 -14.32
C ILE A 322 -8.59 14.43 -14.78
N ALA A 323 -9.11 13.26 -15.14
CA ALA A 323 -10.53 13.09 -15.46
C ALA A 323 -10.95 11.61 -15.30
N PRO A 324 -12.24 11.29 -15.16
CA PRO A 324 -12.71 9.89 -15.20
C PRO A 324 -12.50 9.21 -16.56
N GLY A 325 -12.28 9.98 -17.63
CA GLY A 325 -12.01 9.45 -18.95
C GLY A 325 -11.67 10.52 -19.98
N PHE A 326 -11.25 10.07 -21.15
CA PHE A 326 -10.89 10.90 -22.30
C PHE A 326 -11.46 10.24 -23.55
N ASP A 327 -11.95 11.02 -24.52
CA ASP A 327 -12.18 10.50 -25.87
C ASP A 327 -10.84 10.13 -26.52
N ASP A 328 -10.86 9.19 -27.48
CA ASP A 328 -9.63 8.67 -28.08
C ASP A 328 -8.87 9.76 -28.86
N ASP A 329 -9.60 10.61 -29.59
CA ASP A 329 -9.08 11.75 -30.34
C ASP A 329 -8.58 12.87 -29.42
N ALA A 330 -9.28 13.13 -28.31
CA ALA A 330 -8.86 14.03 -27.26
C ALA A 330 -7.52 13.57 -26.64
N LEU A 331 -7.43 12.28 -26.30
CA LEU A 331 -6.22 11.70 -25.72
C LEU A 331 -5.05 11.73 -26.70
N GLU A 332 -5.29 11.45 -27.99
CA GLU A 332 -4.27 11.54 -29.04
C GLU A 332 -3.70 12.96 -29.14
N LEU A 333 -4.56 13.99 -29.15
CA LEU A 333 -4.15 15.38 -29.17
C LEU A 333 -3.29 15.72 -27.95
N LEU A 334 -3.76 15.42 -26.74
CA LEU A 334 -3.08 15.78 -25.49
C LEU A 334 -1.72 15.05 -25.35
N LYS A 335 -1.62 13.80 -25.85
CA LYS A 335 -0.37 13.02 -25.83
C LYS A 335 0.73 13.57 -26.72
N LYS A 336 0.44 14.49 -27.65
CA LYS A 336 1.47 15.18 -28.45
C LYS A 336 2.46 15.93 -27.54
N LYS A 337 2.02 16.42 -26.38
CA LYS A 337 2.87 17.03 -25.35
C LYS A 337 3.35 15.98 -24.35
N LYS A 338 4.41 15.25 -24.69
CA LYS A 338 4.98 14.12 -23.90
C LYS A 338 5.29 14.39 -22.42
N LYS A 339 5.47 15.65 -22.01
CA LYS A 339 5.80 16.00 -20.62
C LYS A 339 4.57 16.21 -19.73
N ARG A 340 3.40 16.50 -20.30
CA ARG A 340 2.18 16.79 -19.52
C ARG A 340 1.62 15.49 -18.98
N ILE A 341 1.35 15.46 -17.68
CA ILE A 341 0.86 14.27 -17.00
C ILE A 341 -0.64 14.16 -17.25
N ILE A 342 -1.11 12.99 -17.69
CA ILE A 342 -2.52 12.72 -17.92
C ILE A 342 -2.88 11.50 -17.09
N LEU A 343 -3.83 11.69 -16.17
CA LEU A 343 -4.29 10.66 -15.23
C LEU A 343 -5.78 10.40 -15.49
N LYS A 344 -6.14 9.13 -15.63
CA LYS A 344 -7.53 8.69 -15.63
C LYS A 344 -7.89 8.17 -14.24
N ILE A 345 -8.96 8.69 -13.66
CA ILE A 345 -9.45 8.27 -12.34
C ILE A 345 -10.01 6.86 -12.44
N LYS A 346 -9.58 5.97 -11.54
CA LYS A 346 -10.19 4.66 -11.30
C LYS A 346 -11.13 4.70 -10.10
N GLU A 347 -10.67 5.33 -9.03
CA GLU A 347 -11.37 5.38 -7.75
C GLU A 347 -11.04 6.67 -7.01
N TYR A 348 -12.02 7.22 -6.28
CA TYR A 348 -11.79 8.30 -5.33
C TYR A 348 -11.41 7.70 -3.98
N PRO A 349 -10.22 8.00 -3.43
CA PRO A 349 -9.81 7.44 -2.16
C PRO A 349 -10.77 7.87 -1.04
N GLN A 350 -11.39 6.89 -0.36
CA GLN A 350 -12.18 7.16 0.84
C GLN A 350 -11.28 7.10 2.07
N GLN A 351 -11.26 8.18 2.85
CA GLN A 351 -10.56 8.23 4.13
C GLN A 351 -11.56 8.59 5.21
N GLU A 352 -11.69 7.76 6.24
CA GLU A 352 -12.51 8.08 7.41
C GLU A 352 -11.74 8.95 8.40
N ILE A 353 -10.43 8.72 8.54
CA ILE A 353 -9.55 9.41 9.48
C ILE A 353 -8.38 10.06 8.73
N ILE A 354 -8.27 11.38 8.86
CA ILE A 354 -7.16 12.17 8.34
C ILE A 354 -6.07 12.28 9.42
N PHE A 355 -4.82 12.05 9.01
CA PHE A 355 -3.66 12.24 9.88
C PHE A 355 -2.82 13.43 9.41
N LYS A 356 -2.38 14.25 10.35
CA LYS A 356 -1.45 15.34 10.08
C LYS A 356 -0.24 15.22 10.99
N LYS A 357 0.95 15.25 10.39
CA LYS A 357 2.21 15.35 11.16
C LYS A 357 2.28 16.72 11.82
N THR A 358 2.57 16.73 13.12
CA THR A 358 2.79 17.94 13.90
C THR A 358 3.91 17.72 14.90
N LEU A 359 4.81 18.69 15.07
CA LEU A 359 5.98 18.59 15.94
C LEU A 359 6.74 17.25 15.73
N ASN A 360 6.81 16.42 16.77
CA ASN A 360 7.40 15.08 16.77
C ASN A 360 6.35 13.95 16.74
N GLY A 361 5.08 14.24 16.47
CA GLY A 361 3.97 13.29 16.50
C GLY A 361 2.98 13.44 15.33
N LEU A 362 1.79 12.85 15.53
CA LEU A 362 0.66 12.88 14.60
C LEU A 362 -0.58 13.34 15.39
N ILE A 363 -1.40 14.18 14.76
CA ILE A 363 -2.81 14.35 15.15
C ILE A 363 -3.68 13.57 14.15
N SER A 364 -4.82 13.10 14.62
CA SER A 364 -5.84 12.45 13.81
C SER A 364 -7.19 13.11 14.05
N GLN A 365 -8.02 13.15 13.02
CA GLN A 365 -9.40 13.64 13.08
C GLN A 365 -10.23 12.92 12.03
N ASP A 366 -11.55 12.96 12.17
CA ASP A 366 -12.45 12.51 11.13
C ASP A 366 -12.25 13.34 9.85
N ALA A 367 -12.44 12.69 8.70
CA ALA A 367 -12.51 13.38 7.43
C ALA A 367 -13.76 14.27 7.36
N ASP A 368 -13.58 15.47 6.82
CA ASP A 368 -14.69 16.40 6.63
C ASP A 368 -15.54 15.97 5.43
N THR A 369 -16.55 15.15 5.71
CA THR A 369 -17.46 14.54 4.72
C THR A 369 -18.82 15.21 4.67
N VAL A 370 -19.06 16.22 5.52
CA VAL A 370 -20.33 16.92 5.59
C VAL A 370 -20.32 18.09 4.60
N THR A 371 -21.43 18.25 3.88
CA THR A 371 -21.68 19.37 2.99
C THR A 371 -23.11 19.83 3.25
N GLU A 372 -23.30 21.12 3.54
CA GLU A 372 -24.63 21.65 3.84
C GLU A 372 -25.57 21.53 2.64
N THR A 373 -26.86 21.44 2.95
CA THR A 373 -27.96 21.42 2.00
C THR A 373 -28.82 22.67 2.13
N GLY A 374 -29.73 22.90 1.18
CA GLY A 374 -30.66 24.03 1.25
C GLY A 374 -31.49 24.06 2.54
N SER A 375 -31.78 22.90 3.16
CA SER A 375 -32.49 22.81 4.44
C SER A 375 -31.67 23.25 5.65
N ASP A 376 -30.35 23.27 5.55
CA ASP A 376 -29.46 23.70 6.62
C ASP A 376 -29.29 25.24 6.64
N LEU A 377 -29.63 25.90 5.52
CA LEU A 377 -29.52 27.34 5.39
C LEU A 377 -30.62 28.06 6.18
N LYS A 378 -30.21 29.03 7.00
CA LYS A 378 -31.12 29.90 7.76
C LYS A 378 -31.01 31.34 7.29
N THR A 379 -32.13 31.89 6.82
CA THR A 379 -32.21 33.33 6.54
C THR A 379 -32.19 34.12 7.85
N VAL A 380 -31.17 34.97 8.02
CA VAL A 380 -31.00 35.84 9.20
C VAL A 380 -31.28 37.32 8.92
N THR A 381 -31.80 37.63 7.72
CA THR A 381 -32.16 39.00 7.30
C THR A 381 -33.64 39.08 6.88
N LYS A 382 -34.09 40.25 6.39
CA LYS A 382 -35.46 40.44 5.91
C LYS A 382 -35.73 39.81 4.54
N ILE A 383 -34.69 39.57 3.75
CA ILE A 383 -34.79 39.06 2.38
C ILE A 383 -34.20 37.66 2.36
N SER A 384 -34.97 36.70 1.87
CA SER A 384 -34.50 35.33 1.65
C SER A 384 -33.79 35.23 0.30
N PRO A 385 -32.74 34.40 0.19
CA PRO A 385 -32.12 34.13 -1.11
C PRO A 385 -33.11 33.45 -2.05
N SER A 386 -33.00 33.77 -3.34
CA SER A 386 -33.65 33.05 -4.42
C SER A 386 -33.08 31.63 -4.58
N GLU A 387 -33.75 30.77 -5.35
CA GLU A 387 -33.28 29.41 -5.61
C GLU A 387 -31.87 29.39 -6.23
N ASN A 388 -31.60 30.27 -7.20
CA ASN A 388 -30.27 30.40 -7.80
C ASN A 388 -29.21 30.86 -6.79
N GLU A 389 -29.56 31.80 -5.90
CA GLU A 389 -28.65 32.25 -4.84
C GLU A 389 -28.39 31.14 -3.82
N ILE A 390 -29.38 30.29 -3.52
CA ILE A 390 -29.20 29.09 -2.69
C ILE A 390 -28.22 28.13 -3.38
N GLU A 391 -28.40 27.84 -4.66
CA GLU A 391 -27.48 26.98 -5.40
C GLU A 391 -26.04 27.51 -5.42
N ASP A 392 -25.88 28.83 -5.58
CA ASP A 392 -24.58 29.50 -5.51
C ASP A 392 -23.98 29.44 -4.09
N LEU A 393 -24.79 29.61 -3.04
CA LEU A 393 -24.32 29.48 -1.66
C LEU A 393 -23.83 28.05 -1.36
N LEU A 394 -24.56 27.02 -1.81
CA LEU A 394 -24.15 25.62 -1.64
C LEU A 394 -22.87 25.30 -2.44
N PHE A 395 -22.77 25.83 -3.67
CA PHE A 395 -21.54 25.74 -4.46
C PHE A 395 -20.37 26.44 -3.76
N ALA A 396 -20.57 27.64 -3.20
CA ALA A 396 -19.55 28.36 -2.45
C ALA A 396 -19.10 27.60 -1.20
N ASN A 397 -20.01 26.95 -0.47
CA ASN A 397 -19.67 26.13 0.70
C ASN A 397 -18.74 24.96 0.32
N LYS A 398 -19.08 24.23 -0.74
CA LYS A 398 -18.21 23.17 -1.28
C LYS A 398 -16.83 23.72 -1.64
N VAL A 399 -16.74 24.89 -2.28
CA VAL A 399 -15.45 25.49 -2.66
C VAL A 399 -14.64 25.95 -1.44
N VAL A 400 -15.25 26.73 -0.54
CA VAL A 400 -14.54 27.36 0.59
C VAL A 400 -14.01 26.33 1.59
N LYS A 401 -14.66 25.17 1.72
CA LYS A 401 -14.20 24.01 2.50
C LYS A 401 -12.78 23.56 2.13
N HIS A 402 -12.40 23.69 0.87
CA HIS A 402 -11.09 23.28 0.36
C HIS A 402 -10.07 24.41 0.27
N LEU A 403 -10.43 25.62 0.70
CA LEU A 403 -9.50 26.75 0.81
C LEU A 403 -8.84 26.79 2.19
N LYS A 404 -7.63 27.36 2.28
CA LYS A 404 -6.93 27.49 3.57
C LYS A 404 -7.55 28.59 4.41
N SER A 405 -7.89 28.30 5.67
CA SER A 405 -8.51 29.27 6.57
C SER A 405 -7.57 30.43 6.96
N ASN A 406 -8.07 31.65 7.17
CA ASN A 406 -9.46 32.09 6.94
C ASN A 406 -9.72 32.21 5.43
N ALA A 407 -10.89 31.77 4.97
CA ALA A 407 -11.21 31.68 3.55
C ALA A 407 -12.52 32.37 3.20
N ILE A 408 -12.56 33.01 2.03
CA ILE A 408 -13.76 33.58 1.40
C ILE A 408 -13.81 33.10 -0.05
N ALA A 409 -14.98 32.65 -0.51
CA ALA A 409 -15.24 32.33 -1.92
C ALA A 409 -16.36 33.24 -2.46
N PHE A 410 -16.05 34.01 -3.50
CA PHE A 410 -17.04 34.76 -4.27
C PHE A 410 -17.44 33.94 -5.48
N VAL A 411 -18.71 33.57 -5.55
CA VAL A 411 -19.23 32.76 -6.64
C VAL A 411 -20.44 33.42 -7.27
N LYS A 412 -20.70 33.08 -8.52
CA LYS A 412 -21.94 33.41 -9.21
C LYS A 412 -22.19 32.40 -10.32
N ASP A 413 -23.44 31.99 -10.50
CA ASP A 413 -23.83 31.05 -11.55
C ASP A 413 -22.94 29.78 -11.51
N LYS A 414 -22.72 29.21 -10.31
CA LYS A 414 -21.83 28.05 -10.04
C LYS A 414 -20.43 28.19 -10.64
N GLN A 415 -19.85 29.38 -10.54
CA GLN A 415 -18.47 29.67 -10.95
C GLN A 415 -17.77 30.46 -9.85
N LEU A 416 -16.54 30.08 -9.53
CA LEU A 416 -15.66 30.86 -8.66
C LEU A 416 -15.17 32.10 -9.41
N LEU A 417 -15.51 33.28 -8.89
CA LEU A 417 -15.10 34.59 -9.41
C LEU A 417 -13.89 35.16 -8.66
N GLY A 418 -13.67 34.73 -7.43
CA GLY A 418 -12.55 35.16 -6.61
C GLY A 418 -12.51 34.45 -5.28
N MET A 419 -11.31 34.33 -4.71
CA MET A 419 -11.07 33.75 -3.40
C MET A 419 -10.11 34.61 -2.58
N GLY A 420 -10.22 34.57 -1.26
CA GLY A 420 -9.38 35.33 -0.33
C GLY A 420 -9.04 34.53 0.91
#